data_AF-A0A9P5UEM5-F1
#
_entry.id   AF-A0A9P5UEM5-F1
#
_cell.length_a   1.000
_cell.length_b   1.000
_cell.length_c   1.000
_cell.angle_alpha   90.00
_cell.angle_beta   90.00
_cell.angle_gamma   90.00
#
_symmetry.space_group_name_H-M   'P 1'
#
loop_
_entity.id
_entity.type
_entity.pdbx_description
1 polymer ?
#
loop_
_entity_poly.entity_id
_entity_poly.type
_entity_poly.pdbx_seq_one_letter_code
_entity_poly.pdbx_strand_id
1 'polypeptide(L)'
;QPPLTNPPKLQSSSHQSSRRNLVSPPPQPPSSERDPGVTDDVWNRLQQDRRREEASRGATKEGEQEHEQKTRELNAARQALRRVRDAAEREAAKKKRDEAEKKEKEAREAQKRAIEAARQKREVEERRKEREKQVQSKLREIGRCPQGYEWVKNPAGYRCRGGSHFVNNNQLPRI
;
A
#
# COMPACT_ATOMS: atom_id res chain seq x y z
N GLN A 1 12.36 23.10 38.47
CA GLN A 1 11.61 24.02 39.34
C GLN A 1 10.62 24.78 38.47
N PRO A 2 9.31 24.62 38.72
CA PRO A 2 8.47 25.75 39.14
C PRO A 2 7.65 25.44 40.42
N PRO A 3 7.06 26.46 41.07
CA PRO A 3 6.74 26.42 42.50
C PRO A 3 5.28 26.04 42.86
N LEU A 4 5.16 25.70 44.15
CA LEU A 4 4.00 25.66 45.06
C LEU A 4 3.06 26.88 44.83
N THR A 5 1.74 26.80 45.08
CA THR A 5 1.19 27.00 46.43
C THR A 5 -0.28 26.54 46.56
N ASN A 6 -0.56 25.83 47.67
CA ASN A 6 -1.88 25.74 48.30
C ASN A 6 -2.10 26.96 49.20
N PRO A 7 -3.34 27.45 49.38
CA PRO A 7 -3.73 28.23 50.55
C PRO A 7 -4.65 27.47 51.53
N PRO A 8 -4.76 27.94 52.80
CA PRO A 8 -4.98 27.09 53.97
C PRO A 8 -6.32 27.26 54.68
N LYS A 9 -6.48 26.45 55.74
CA LYS A 9 -7.62 26.23 56.63
C LYS A 9 -8.20 27.45 57.35
N LEU A 10 -9.53 27.43 57.44
CA LEU A 10 -10.42 27.67 58.58
C LEU A 10 -9.81 28.28 59.85
N GLN A 11 -10.40 29.39 60.31
CA GLN A 11 -10.51 29.70 61.74
C GLN A 11 -11.96 30.04 62.12
N SER A 12 -12.38 29.34 63.17
CA SER A 12 -13.63 29.46 63.91
C SER A 12 -13.53 30.61 64.90
N SER A 13 -14.61 31.39 65.05
CA SER A 13 -14.88 32.11 66.29
C SER A 13 -16.35 31.93 66.66
N SER A 14 -16.55 31.47 67.89
CA SER A 14 -17.79 31.11 68.53
C SER A 14 -18.00 32.09 69.68
N HIS A 15 -19.15 32.76 69.72
CA HIS A 15 -19.63 33.43 70.92
C HIS A 15 -21.12 33.15 71.13
N GLN A 16 -21.45 33.07 72.41
CA GLN A 16 -22.44 32.21 73.02
C GLN A 16 -23.74 32.97 73.34
N SER A 17 -24.85 32.24 73.26
CA SER A 17 -26.07 32.31 74.09
C SER A 17 -26.71 33.66 74.44
N SER A 18 -27.99 33.82 74.07
CA SER A 18 -29.09 33.55 75.02
C SER A 18 -30.46 33.55 74.38
N ARG A 19 -31.24 32.54 74.76
CA ARG A 19 -32.58 32.20 74.31
C ARG A 19 -33.61 33.21 74.82
N ARG A 20 -34.57 33.59 73.95
CA ARG A 20 -35.97 33.73 74.35
C ARG A 20 -36.83 32.94 73.36
N ASN A 21 -37.54 31.96 73.92
CA ASN A 21 -38.59 31.20 73.27
C ASN A 21 -39.72 32.16 72.84
N LEU A 22 -40.00 32.23 71.55
CA LEU A 22 -41.34 32.45 71.04
C LEU A 22 -41.67 31.22 70.20
N VAL A 23 -42.67 30.47 70.66
CA VAL A 23 -43.19 29.30 69.97
C VAL A 23 -43.78 29.76 68.64
N SER A 24 -43.07 29.51 67.54
CA SER A 24 -43.63 29.63 66.19
C SER A 24 -44.43 28.36 65.87
N PRO A 25 -45.63 28.48 65.28
CA PRO A 25 -46.36 27.32 64.79
C PRO A 25 -45.56 26.58 63.71
N PRO A 26 -45.78 25.27 63.50
CA PRO A 26 -44.98 24.44 62.60
C PRO A 26 -44.95 25.03 61.18
N PRO A 27 -43.83 24.90 60.45
CA PRO A 27 -43.71 25.40 59.09
C PRO A 27 -44.75 24.69 58.24
N GLN A 28 -45.74 25.46 57.77
CA GLN A 28 -46.69 24.97 56.80
C GLN A 28 -45.90 24.69 55.50
N PRO A 29 -46.15 23.56 54.81
CA PRO A 29 -45.49 23.29 53.54
C PRO A 29 -45.75 24.49 52.62
N PRO A 30 -44.77 24.89 51.77
CA PRO A 30 -44.92 26.08 50.94
C PRO A 30 -46.12 25.90 50.02
N SER A 31 -47.27 26.41 50.45
CA SER A 31 -48.43 26.53 49.61
C SER A 31 -48.10 27.64 48.63
N SER A 32 -47.96 27.20 47.38
CA SER A 32 -48.08 27.97 46.17
C SER A 32 -46.91 28.89 45.82
N GLU A 33 -46.08 28.40 44.89
CA GLU A 33 -45.20 29.15 43.96
C GLU A 33 -46.02 30.05 43.01
N ARG A 34 -47.21 30.50 43.44
CA ARG A 34 -48.24 31.22 42.68
C ARG A 34 -48.45 32.58 43.32
N ASP A 35 -48.49 33.61 42.49
CA ASP A 35 -48.64 34.97 42.96
C ASP A 35 -50.06 35.26 43.52
N PRO A 36 -50.18 36.02 44.62
CA PRO A 36 -51.47 36.44 45.16
C PRO A 36 -52.27 37.24 44.11
N GLY A 37 -53.52 36.84 43.88
CA GLY A 37 -54.43 37.52 42.93
C GLY A 37 -54.56 36.86 41.55
N VAL A 38 -53.78 35.81 41.26
CA VAL A 38 -53.98 34.99 40.06
C VAL A 38 -55.15 34.03 40.30
N THR A 39 -56.12 33.92 39.39
CA THR A 39 -57.26 32.97 39.48
C THR A 39 -56.83 31.54 39.09
N ASP A 40 -57.59 30.52 39.54
CA ASP A 40 -57.23 29.11 39.33
C ASP A 40 -57.13 28.75 37.84
N ASP A 41 -58.01 29.32 37.02
CA ASP A 41 -58.02 29.13 35.57
C ASP A 41 -56.73 29.67 34.92
N VAL A 42 -56.29 30.87 35.31
CA VAL A 42 -55.07 31.50 34.79
C VAL A 42 -53.84 30.70 35.21
N TRP A 43 -53.81 30.24 36.45
CA TRP A 43 -52.71 29.41 36.96
C TRP A 43 -52.63 28.05 36.25
N ASN A 44 -53.77 27.36 36.09
CA ASN A 44 -53.83 26.08 35.38
C ASN A 44 -53.42 26.24 33.91
N ARG A 45 -53.81 27.35 33.28
CA ARG A 45 -53.41 27.65 31.90
C ARG A 45 -51.90 27.85 31.79
N LEU A 46 -51.29 28.66 32.66
CA LEU A 46 -49.84 28.89 32.67
C LEU A 46 -49.05 27.59 32.89
N GLN A 47 -49.52 26.70 33.76
CA GLN A 47 -48.90 25.40 33.99
C GLN A 47 -49.01 24.47 32.76
N GLN A 48 -50.12 24.53 32.02
CA GLN A 48 -50.25 23.80 30.76
C GLN A 48 -49.32 24.35 29.68
N ASP A 49 -49.22 25.67 29.56
CA ASP A 49 -48.36 26.32 28.57
C ASP A 49 -46.88 26.05 28.88
N ARG A 50 -46.46 26.09 30.16
CA ARG A 50 -45.12 25.68 30.60
C ARG A 50 -44.79 24.24 30.18
N ARG A 51 -45.68 23.28 30.46
CA ARG A 51 -45.49 21.88 30.06
C ARG A 51 -45.38 21.71 28.55
N ARG A 52 -46.17 22.46 27.76
CA ARG A 52 -46.10 22.43 26.29
C ARG A 52 -44.78 22.97 25.78
N GLU A 53 -44.30 24.08 26.32
CA GLU A 53 -42.99 24.64 25.94
C GLU A 53 -41.84 23.70 26.31
N GLU A 54 -41.85 23.12 27.51
CA GLU A 54 -40.85 22.15 27.96
C GLU A 54 -40.84 20.90 27.08
N ALA A 55 -42.02 20.35 26.76
CA ALA A 55 -42.16 19.23 25.84
C ALA A 55 -41.65 19.58 24.43
N SER A 56 -41.97 20.77 23.91
CA SER A 56 -41.48 21.22 22.61
C SER A 56 -39.96 21.41 22.61
N ARG A 57 -39.39 21.99 23.68
CA ARG A 57 -37.93 22.16 23.83
C ARG A 57 -37.23 20.80 23.97
N GLY A 58 -37.85 19.86 24.67
CA GLY A 58 -37.39 18.47 24.78
C GLY A 58 -37.34 17.80 23.41
N ALA A 59 -38.45 17.83 22.67
CA ALA A 59 -38.54 17.25 21.33
C ALA A 59 -37.54 17.86 20.33
N THR A 60 -37.33 19.18 20.36
CA THR A 60 -36.31 19.83 19.51
C THR A 60 -34.90 19.34 19.86
N LYS A 61 -34.54 19.31 21.16
CA LYS A 61 -33.22 18.83 21.61
C LYS A 61 -33.00 17.37 21.27
N GLU A 62 -34.02 16.52 21.43
CA GLU A 62 -33.96 15.11 21.07
C GLU A 62 -33.73 14.94 19.55
N GLY A 63 -34.45 15.70 18.71
CA GLY A 63 -34.25 15.70 17.27
C GLY A 63 -32.86 16.20 16.84
N GLU A 64 -32.34 17.24 17.50
CA GLU A 64 -30.97 17.74 17.27
C GLU A 64 -29.92 16.68 17.66
N GLN A 65 -30.10 16.01 18.80
CA GLN A 65 -29.20 14.94 19.25
C GLN A 65 -29.24 13.74 18.31
N GLU A 66 -30.42 13.30 17.87
CA GLU A 66 -30.56 12.22 16.90
C GLU A 66 -29.88 12.57 15.57
N HIS A 67 -30.10 13.79 15.07
CA HIS A 67 -29.47 14.26 13.85
C HIS A 67 -27.93 14.32 13.97
N GLU A 68 -27.43 14.80 15.11
CA GLU A 68 -25.99 14.83 15.37
C GLU A 68 -25.41 13.42 15.46
N GLN A 69 -26.06 12.50 16.16
CA GLN A 69 -25.64 11.09 16.26
C GLN A 69 -25.58 10.45 14.86
N LYS A 70 -26.65 10.59 14.07
CA LYS A 70 -26.70 10.08 12.71
C LYS A 70 -25.60 10.67 11.82
N THR A 71 -25.34 11.97 11.97
CA THR A 71 -24.25 12.65 11.24
C THR A 71 -22.88 12.10 11.65
N ARG A 72 -22.66 11.86 12.94
CA ARG A 72 -21.42 11.26 13.45
C ARG A 72 -21.23 9.84 12.92
N GLU A 73 -22.27 9.02 12.94
CA GLU A 73 -22.27 7.65 12.42
C GLU A 73 -21.98 7.61 10.92
N LEU A 74 -22.65 8.44 10.12
CA LEU A 74 -22.42 8.54 8.68
C LEU A 74 -20.98 8.96 8.37
N ASN A 75 -20.44 9.93 9.13
CA ASN A 75 -19.05 10.35 8.96
C ASN A 75 -18.06 9.25 9.36
N ALA A 76 -18.33 8.50 10.43
CA ALA A 76 -17.51 7.37 10.84
C ALA A 76 -17.54 6.25 9.77
N ALA A 77 -18.71 5.91 9.25
CA ALA A 77 -18.87 4.94 8.18
C ALA A 77 -18.13 5.38 6.90
N ARG A 78 -18.25 6.66 6.52
CA ARG A 78 -17.53 7.22 5.37
C ARG A 78 -16.02 7.14 5.54
N GLN A 79 -15.51 7.44 6.74
CA GLN A 79 -14.07 7.31 7.03
C GLN A 79 -13.60 5.85 6.99
N ALA A 80 -14.39 4.92 7.52
CA ALA A 80 -14.09 3.49 7.47
C ALA A 80 -14.01 2.98 6.02
N LEU A 81 -15.00 3.32 5.19
CA LEU A 81 -14.99 2.98 3.77
C LEU A 81 -13.77 3.56 3.03
N ARG A 82 -13.41 4.81 3.32
CA ARG A 82 -12.21 5.42 2.75
C ARG A 82 -10.95 4.64 3.13
N ARG A 83 -10.80 4.24 4.40
CA ARG A 83 -9.63 3.45 4.85
C ARG A 83 -9.55 2.10 4.15
N VAL A 84 -10.68 1.40 3.99
CA VAL A 84 -10.72 0.12 3.26
C VAL A 84 -10.31 0.30 1.81
N ARG A 85 -10.86 1.32 1.13
CA ARG A 85 -10.50 1.62 -0.27
C ARG A 85 -9.02 1.98 -0.39
N ASP A 86 -8.52 2.89 0.44
CA ASP A 86 -7.14 3.35 0.38
C ASP A 86 -6.16 2.19 0.71
N ALA A 87 -6.55 1.24 1.58
CA ALA A 87 -5.79 0.02 1.84
C ALA A 87 -5.79 -0.93 0.62
N ALA A 88 -6.95 -1.16 0.01
CA ALA A 88 -7.06 -1.99 -1.20
C ALA A 88 -6.26 -1.41 -2.37
N GLU A 89 -6.27 -0.08 -2.54
CA GLU A 89 -5.47 0.61 -3.55
C GLU A 89 -3.97 0.45 -3.32
N ARG A 90 -3.51 0.57 -2.06
CA ARG A 90 -2.10 0.35 -1.70
C ARG A 90 -1.65 -1.08 -2.00
N GLU A 91 -2.46 -2.07 -1.65
CA GLU A 91 -2.16 -3.47 -1.94
C GLU A 91 -2.13 -3.75 -3.45
N ALA A 92 -3.10 -3.21 -4.20
CA ALA A 92 -3.11 -3.33 -5.66
C ALA A 92 -1.88 -2.66 -6.30
N ALA A 93 -1.49 -1.48 -5.83
CA ALA A 93 -0.30 -0.77 -6.29
C ALA A 93 0.99 -1.54 -5.97
N LYS A 94 1.09 -2.12 -4.77
CA LYS A 94 2.20 -2.98 -4.38
C LYS A 94 2.31 -4.20 -5.29
N LYS A 95 1.20 -4.92 -5.50
CA LYS A 95 1.18 -6.08 -6.40
C LYS A 95 1.61 -5.72 -7.81
N LYS A 96 1.10 -4.62 -8.37
CA LYS A 96 1.48 -4.14 -9.71
C LYS A 96 2.98 -3.81 -9.79
N ARG A 97 3.54 -3.20 -8.75
CA ARG A 97 4.98 -2.91 -8.66
C ARG A 97 5.81 -4.20 -8.62
N ASP A 98 5.44 -5.15 -7.78
CA ASP A 98 6.14 -6.42 -7.62
C ASP A 98 6.10 -7.23 -8.94
N GLU A 99 4.96 -7.24 -9.64
CA GLU A 99 4.82 -7.86 -10.97
C GLU A 99 5.66 -7.16 -12.04
N ALA A 100 5.72 -5.82 -12.04
CA ALA A 100 6.53 -5.06 -12.98
C ALA A 100 8.03 -5.32 -12.76
N GLU A 101 8.49 -5.33 -11.50
CA GLU A 101 9.88 -5.63 -11.14
C GLU A 101 10.27 -7.05 -11.56
N LYS A 102 9.39 -8.03 -11.31
CA LYS A 102 9.61 -9.41 -11.76
C LYS A 102 9.75 -9.49 -13.28
N LYS A 103 8.84 -8.86 -14.02
CA LYS A 103 8.85 -8.84 -15.49
C LYS A 103 10.10 -8.15 -16.04
N GLU A 104 10.53 -7.05 -15.44
CA GLU A 104 11.76 -6.36 -15.82
C GLU A 104 13.00 -7.24 -15.59
N LYS A 105 13.08 -7.92 -14.44
CA LYS A 105 14.17 -8.84 -14.14
C LYS A 105 14.21 -10.01 -15.14
N GLU A 106 13.07 -10.63 -15.41
CA GLU A 106 12.96 -11.71 -16.39
C GLU A 106 13.36 -11.25 -17.80
N ALA A 107 12.90 -10.06 -18.23
CA ALA A 107 13.28 -9.48 -19.51
C ALA A 107 14.78 -9.20 -19.60
N ARG A 108 15.39 -8.67 -18.53
CA ARG A 108 16.83 -8.41 -18.46
C ARG A 108 17.65 -9.70 -18.50
N GLU A 109 17.22 -10.74 -17.81
CA GLU A 109 17.86 -12.05 -17.84
C GLU A 109 17.73 -12.71 -19.22
N ALA A 110 16.55 -12.64 -19.84
CA ALA A 110 16.33 -13.14 -21.19
C ALA A 110 17.21 -12.40 -22.22
N GLN A 111 17.31 -11.08 -22.11
CA GLN A 111 18.17 -10.27 -22.97
C GLN A 111 19.65 -10.65 -22.81
N LYS A 112 20.13 -10.81 -21.58
CA LYS A 112 21.50 -11.26 -21.30
C LYS A 112 21.78 -12.63 -21.93
N ARG A 113 20.88 -13.60 -21.74
CA ARG A 113 20.99 -14.94 -22.34
C ARG A 113 21.00 -14.89 -23.88
N ALA A 114 20.15 -14.05 -24.48
CA ALA A 114 20.11 -13.88 -25.93
C ALA A 114 21.41 -13.29 -26.48
N ILE A 115 21.98 -12.29 -25.81
CA ILE A 115 23.26 -11.67 -26.18
C ILE A 115 24.39 -12.70 -26.07
N GLU A 116 24.46 -13.44 -24.96
CA GLU A 116 25.47 -14.46 -24.75
C GLU A 116 25.38 -15.59 -25.79
N ALA A 117 24.17 -16.10 -26.04
CA ALA A 117 23.94 -17.12 -27.06
C ALA A 117 24.33 -16.62 -28.46
N ALA A 118 24.03 -15.36 -28.79
CA ALA A 118 24.44 -14.75 -30.05
C ALA A 118 25.97 -14.62 -30.16
N ARG A 119 26.65 -14.26 -29.06
CA ARG A 119 28.12 -14.19 -29.01
C ARG A 119 28.75 -15.56 -29.21
N GLN A 120 28.29 -16.57 -28.47
CA GLN A 120 28.79 -17.95 -28.60
C GLN A 120 28.59 -18.49 -30.02
N LYS A 121 27.41 -18.25 -30.63
CA LYS A 121 27.15 -18.64 -32.02
C LYS A 121 28.12 -17.96 -33.00
N ARG A 122 28.38 -16.66 -32.82
CA ARG A 122 29.34 -15.92 -33.67
C ARG A 122 30.75 -16.47 -33.52
N GLU A 123 31.20 -16.73 -32.30
CA GLU A 123 32.53 -17.27 -32.03
C GLU A 123 32.72 -18.67 -32.64
N VAL A 124 31.71 -19.54 -32.53
CA VAL A 124 31.73 -20.88 -33.14
C VAL A 124 31.81 -20.78 -34.67
N GLU A 125 31.00 -19.92 -35.28
CA GLU A 125 31.01 -19.68 -36.73
C GLU A 125 32.33 -19.05 -37.21
N GLU A 126 32.88 -18.09 -36.48
CA GLU A 126 34.17 -17.48 -36.79
C GLU A 126 35.31 -18.50 -36.71
N ARG A 127 35.36 -19.29 -35.64
CA ARG A 127 36.34 -20.37 -35.47
C ARG A 127 36.22 -21.40 -36.58
N ARG A 128 35.00 -21.75 -37.00
CA ARG A 128 34.76 -22.65 -38.13
C ARG A 128 35.29 -22.05 -39.44
N LYS A 129 34.96 -20.78 -39.74
CA LYS A 129 35.45 -20.09 -40.94
C LYS A 129 36.96 -19.99 -40.97
N GLU A 130 37.58 -19.69 -39.83
CA GLU A 130 39.03 -19.59 -39.73
C GLU A 130 39.71 -20.94 -39.99
N ARG A 131 39.17 -22.03 -39.44
CA ARG A 131 39.65 -23.39 -39.74
C ARG A 131 39.48 -23.75 -41.22
N GLU A 132 38.34 -23.43 -41.82
CA GLU A 132 38.10 -23.67 -43.25
C GLU A 132 39.09 -22.88 -44.13
N LYS A 133 39.40 -21.63 -43.77
CA LYS A 133 40.43 -20.82 -44.46
C LYS A 133 41.82 -21.45 -44.35
N GLN A 134 42.21 -21.93 -43.16
CA GLN A 134 43.50 -22.58 -42.95
C GLN A 134 43.64 -23.86 -43.76
N VAL A 135 42.59 -24.69 -43.81
CA VAL A 135 42.55 -25.89 -44.66
C VAL A 135 42.69 -25.52 -46.13
N GLN A 136 41.93 -24.53 -46.62
CA GLN A 136 42.05 -24.07 -48.01
C GLN A 136 43.44 -23.51 -48.33
N SER A 137 44.04 -22.75 -47.41
CA SER A 137 45.41 -22.26 -47.57
C SER A 137 46.40 -23.41 -47.71
N LYS A 138 46.30 -24.42 -46.85
CA LYS A 138 47.17 -25.59 -46.92
C LYS A 138 47.00 -26.39 -48.21
N LEU A 139 45.77 -26.54 -48.70
CA LEU A 139 45.52 -27.19 -49.98
C LEU A 139 46.11 -26.42 -51.16
N ARG A 140 46.13 -25.07 -51.10
CA ARG A 140 46.81 -24.24 -52.11
C ARG A 140 48.33 -24.40 -52.06
N GLU A 141 48.91 -24.48 -50.87
CA GLU A 141 50.36 -24.75 -50.69
C GLU A 141 50.76 -26.11 -51.24
N ILE A 142 49.95 -27.15 -51.01
CA ILE A 142 50.18 -28.50 -51.56
C ILE A 142 50.05 -28.50 -53.09
N GLY A 143 49.27 -27.58 -53.66
CA GLY A 143 49.04 -27.48 -55.09
C GLY A 143 48.11 -28.58 -55.62
N ARG A 144 48.13 -28.83 -56.93
CA ARG A 144 47.40 -29.96 -57.56
C ARG A 144 48.08 -31.28 -57.20
N CYS A 145 47.35 -32.40 -57.25
CA CYS A 145 48.00 -33.69 -57.05
C CYS A 145 49.07 -33.92 -58.16
N PRO A 146 50.02 -34.85 -57.99
CA PRO A 146 51.09 -35.09 -58.97
C PRO A 146 50.62 -35.30 -60.43
N GLN A 147 49.37 -35.75 -60.61
CA GLN A 147 48.74 -35.98 -61.92
C GLN A 147 47.91 -34.78 -62.42
N GLY A 148 48.02 -33.60 -61.81
CA GLY A 148 47.34 -32.37 -62.22
C GLY A 148 45.86 -32.24 -61.80
N TYR A 149 45.29 -33.24 -61.13
CA TYR A 149 43.90 -33.21 -60.65
C TYR A 149 43.71 -32.36 -59.39
N GLU A 150 42.52 -31.74 -59.28
CA GLU A 150 42.09 -30.93 -58.14
C GLU A 150 41.69 -31.78 -56.92
N TRP A 151 41.81 -31.19 -55.73
CA TRP A 151 41.37 -31.80 -54.48
C TRP A 151 39.87 -31.60 -54.23
N VAL A 152 39.17 -32.67 -53.86
CA VAL A 152 37.75 -32.70 -53.55
C VAL A 152 37.57 -33.15 -52.10
N LYS A 153 36.68 -32.49 -51.35
CA LYS A 153 36.41 -32.80 -49.95
C LYS A 153 35.78 -34.20 -49.81
N ASN A 154 36.29 -34.97 -48.86
CA ASN A 154 35.87 -36.33 -48.53
C ASN A 154 35.71 -36.45 -46.99
N PRO A 155 34.94 -37.40 -46.42
CA PRO A 155 34.71 -37.46 -44.97
C PRO A 155 35.99 -37.58 -44.12
N ALA A 156 37.00 -38.28 -44.63
CA ALA A 156 38.28 -38.50 -43.94
C ALA A 156 39.39 -37.48 -44.32
N GLY A 157 39.12 -36.52 -45.22
CA GLY A 157 40.18 -35.68 -45.80
C GLY A 157 39.82 -35.10 -47.15
N TYR A 158 40.81 -35.03 -48.04
CA TYR A 158 40.64 -34.56 -49.41
C TYR A 158 41.19 -35.59 -50.38
N ARG A 159 40.41 -35.94 -51.41
CA ARG A 159 40.80 -36.89 -52.46
C ARG A 159 40.94 -36.15 -53.78
N CYS A 160 41.93 -36.48 -54.60
CA CYS A 160 42.02 -35.87 -55.92
C CYS A 160 40.86 -36.32 -56.83
N ARG A 161 40.48 -35.51 -57.82
CA ARG A 161 39.40 -35.82 -58.78
C ARG A 161 39.66 -37.11 -59.58
N GLY A 162 40.94 -37.45 -59.81
CA GLY A 162 41.35 -38.72 -60.43
C GLY A 162 41.27 -39.93 -59.50
N GLY A 163 40.97 -39.75 -58.21
CA GLY A 163 40.75 -40.82 -57.25
C GLY A 163 42.01 -41.43 -56.61
N SER A 164 43.19 -41.31 -57.21
CA SER A 164 44.40 -42.06 -56.80
C SER A 164 45.19 -41.46 -55.63
N HIS A 165 45.08 -40.15 -55.36
CA HIS A 165 45.83 -39.47 -54.29
C HIS A 165 44.89 -38.94 -53.19
N PHE A 166 45.37 -38.98 -51.94
CA PHE A 166 44.59 -38.62 -50.76
C PHE A 166 45.43 -37.84 -49.75
N VAL A 167 44.85 -36.76 -49.21
CA VAL A 167 45.38 -35.98 -48.08
C VAL A 167 44.47 -36.23 -46.88
N ASN A 168 45.05 -36.74 -45.80
CA ASN A 168 44.30 -37.03 -44.58
C ASN A 168 44.04 -35.73 -43.79
N ASN A 169 42.91 -35.63 -43.08
CA ASN A 169 42.65 -34.55 -42.14
C ASN A 169 43.80 -34.33 -41.13
N ASN A 170 44.54 -35.36 -40.77
CA ASN A 170 45.70 -35.25 -39.88
C ASN A 170 46.89 -34.47 -40.50
N GLN A 171 46.95 -34.38 -41.83
CA GLN A 171 47.95 -33.61 -42.57
C GLN A 171 47.50 -32.17 -42.84
N LEU A 172 46.25 -31.86 -42.50
CA LEU A 172 45.67 -30.52 -42.56
C LEU A 172 45.61 -29.93 -41.14
N PRO A 173 45.53 -28.60 -41.00
CA PRO A 173 45.30 -27.97 -39.71
C PRO A 173 44.09 -28.61 -39.02
N ARG A 174 44.25 -29.03 -37.76
CA ARG A 174 43.20 -29.74 -37.03
C ARG A 174 41.96 -28.86 -36.91
N ILE A 175 40.83 -29.41 -37.37
CA ILE A 175 39.49 -28.82 -37.31
C ILE A 175 38.90 -29.04 -35.92
#